data_AF-A0A535BCU5-F1
#
_entry.id   AF-A0A535BCU5-F1
#
_cell.length_a   1.000
_cell.length_b   1.000
_cell.length_c   1.000
_cell.angle_alpha   90.00
_cell.angle_beta   90.00
_cell.angle_gamma   90.00
#
_symmetry.space_group_name_H-M   'P 1'
#
loop_
_entity.id
_entity.type
_entity.pdbx_description
1 polymer ?
#
loop_
_entity_poly.entity_id
_entity_poly.type
_entity_poly.pdbx_seq_one_letter_code
_entity_poly.pdbx_strand_id
1 'polypeptide(L)'
;MTTRTSSANARDMFLAALTARDFARFSQALSPMSTGRFLLPRGPEVRSGRQEITDRIKGWFAGASEFEVLEAGSEPVGQRHRLNWRFRLSRDGVAREVIEQVAFVDEGPDGISTIDLVCSGFLPDDSPVACDVPRALAG
;
A
#
# COMPACT_ATOMS: atom_id res chain seq x y z
N MET A 1 30.58 15.46 -6.65
CA MET A 1 29.12 15.58 -6.47
C MET A 1 28.69 14.37 -5.66
N THR A 2 28.70 14.49 -4.34
CA THR A 2 28.52 13.36 -3.43
C THR A 2 27.03 13.13 -3.24
N THR A 3 26.53 12.00 -3.74
CA THR A 3 25.16 11.54 -3.50
C THR A 3 24.99 11.40 -2.00
N ARG A 4 24.21 12.30 -1.40
CA ARG A 4 23.84 12.24 0.00
C ARG A 4 22.90 11.06 0.14
N THR A 5 23.37 9.96 0.73
CA THR A 5 22.49 8.88 1.21
C THR A 5 21.51 9.52 2.18
N SER A 6 20.30 9.79 1.70
CA SER A 6 19.20 10.28 2.52
C SER A 6 18.93 9.23 3.58
N SER A 7 18.78 9.61 4.85
CA SER A 7 18.01 8.74 5.74
C SER A 7 16.65 8.52 5.07
N ALA A 8 16.13 7.30 5.08
CA ALA A 8 14.80 7.07 4.52
C ALA A 8 13.83 7.99 5.27
N ASN A 9 13.18 8.89 4.53
CA ASN A 9 12.10 9.72 5.08
C ASN A 9 10.90 8.80 5.42
N ALA A 10 9.95 9.30 6.19
CA ALA A 10 8.86 8.49 6.71
C ALA A 10 7.97 7.96 5.57
N ARG A 11 7.77 8.73 4.51
CA ARG A 11 7.03 8.32 3.30
C ARG A 11 7.68 7.15 2.54
N ASP A 12 9.00 7.15 2.38
CA ASP A 12 9.71 6.06 1.70
C ASP A 12 9.70 4.80 2.57
N MET A 13 9.83 4.97 3.90
CA MET A 13 9.69 3.86 4.85
C MET A 13 8.27 3.29 4.86
N PHE A 14 7.24 4.13 4.81
CA PHE A 14 5.84 3.73 4.70
C PHE A 14 5.63 2.85 3.47
N LEU A 15 6.08 3.32 2.31
CA LEU A 15 5.86 2.62 1.03
C LEU A 15 6.67 1.31 0.97
N ALA A 16 7.93 1.34 1.39
CA ALA A 16 8.78 0.16 1.46
C ALA A 16 8.21 -0.90 2.43
N ALA A 17 7.73 -0.49 3.60
CA ALA A 17 7.12 -1.40 4.55
C ALA A 17 5.78 -1.96 4.06
N LEU A 18 4.95 -1.13 3.41
CA LEU A 18 3.67 -1.57 2.84
C LEU A 18 3.86 -2.61 1.73
N THR A 19 4.76 -2.34 0.78
CA THR A 19 5.07 -3.27 -0.32
C THR A 19 5.67 -4.60 0.17
N ALA A 20 6.43 -4.57 1.28
CA ALA A 20 6.95 -5.76 1.94
C ALA A 20 5.95 -6.44 2.90
N ARG A 21 4.75 -5.85 3.11
CA ARG A 21 3.78 -6.23 4.14
C ARG A 21 4.38 -6.32 5.57
N ASP A 22 5.40 -5.50 5.84
CA ASP A 22 6.01 -5.35 7.16
C ASP A 22 5.22 -4.32 7.98
N PHE A 23 4.12 -4.76 8.59
CA PHE A 23 3.23 -3.85 9.33
C PHE A 23 3.85 -3.28 10.61
N ALA A 24 4.88 -3.94 11.16
CA ALA A 24 5.61 -3.41 12.30
C ALA A 24 6.43 -2.18 11.89
N ARG A 25 7.18 -2.29 10.79
CA ARG A 25 7.93 -1.16 10.22
C ARG A 25 7.00 -0.09 9.63
N PHE A 26 5.87 -0.50 9.05
CA PHE A 26 4.84 0.42 8.57
C PHE A 26 4.35 1.33 9.69
N SER A 27 4.01 0.75 10.85
CA SER A 27 3.59 1.52 12.02
C SER A 27 4.64 2.55 12.44
N GLN A 28 5.93 2.19 12.36
CA GLN A 28 7.04 3.08 12.69
C GLN A 28 7.12 4.32 11.79
N ALA A 29 6.55 4.28 10.58
CA ALA A 29 6.56 5.42 9.63
C ALA A 29 5.51 6.49 9.98
N LEU A 30 4.54 6.14 10.83
CA LEU A 30 3.46 7.02 11.23
C LEU A 30 3.82 7.77 12.50
N SER A 31 3.49 9.05 12.60
CA SER A 31 3.50 9.75 13.89
C SER A 31 2.57 9.05 14.89
N PRO A 32 2.89 9.01 16.20
CA PRO A 32 2.00 8.43 17.21
C PRO A 32 0.56 8.98 17.14
N MET A 33 0.40 10.26 16.80
CA MET A 33 -0.88 10.99 16.73
C MET A 33 -1.38 11.17 15.28
N SER A 34 -0.98 10.27 14.37
CA SER A 34 -1.39 10.33 12.97
C SER A 34 -2.91 10.37 12.79
N THR A 35 -3.40 11.14 11.82
CA THR A 35 -4.81 11.09 11.41
C THR A 35 -4.94 10.53 10.00
N GLY A 36 -5.72 9.45 9.85
CA GLY A 36 -6.02 8.84 8.55
C GLY A 36 -7.45 9.15 8.12
N ARG A 37 -7.62 9.69 6.92
CA ARG A 37 -8.91 9.91 6.24
C ARG A 37 -8.95 9.03 4.99
N PHE A 38 -9.79 7.99 5.03
CA PHE A 38 -9.85 6.97 3.99
C PHE A 38 -11.17 7.08 3.23
N LEU A 39 -11.10 7.46 1.96
CA LEU A 39 -12.21 7.43 1.02
C LEU A 39 -12.26 6.04 0.38
N LEU A 40 -13.06 5.16 0.98
CA LEU A 40 -13.20 3.77 0.57
C LEU A 40 -14.49 3.57 -0.25
N PRO A 41 -14.59 2.50 -1.06
CA PRO A 41 -15.80 2.22 -1.84
C PRO A 41 -17.08 2.10 -1.00
N ARG A 42 -16.96 1.65 0.26
CA ARG A 42 -18.09 1.52 1.19
C ARG A 42 -18.44 2.81 1.94
N GLY A 43 -17.69 3.89 1.71
CA GLY A 43 -17.85 5.17 2.37
C GLY A 43 -16.58 5.67 3.05
N PRO A 44 -16.56 6.96 3.46
CA PRO A 44 -15.43 7.55 4.15
C PRO A 44 -15.27 6.98 5.57
N GLU A 45 -14.02 6.80 5.98
CA GLU A 45 -13.63 6.39 7.32
C GLU A 45 -12.53 7.31 7.86
N VAL A 46 -12.56 7.62 9.17
CA VAL A 46 -11.48 8.31 9.87
C VAL A 46 -10.87 7.36 10.91
N ARG A 47 -9.54 7.37 11.03
CA ARG A 47 -8.77 6.62 12.05
C ARG A 47 -7.76 7.53 12.73
N SER A 48 -7.59 7.36 14.03
CA SER A 48 -6.72 8.21 14.84
C SER A 48 -5.62 7.40 15.50
N GLY A 49 -4.40 7.91 15.43
CA GLY A 49 -3.21 7.28 15.96
C GLY A 49 -2.64 6.21 15.04
N ARG A 50 -1.32 5.97 15.19
CA ARG A 50 -0.58 5.04 14.35
C ARG A 50 -1.14 3.62 14.35
N GLN A 51 -1.66 3.17 15.50
CA GLN A 51 -2.07 1.79 15.69
C GLN A 51 -3.36 1.51 14.92
N GLU A 52 -4.38 2.36 15.03
CA GLU A 52 -5.64 2.19 14.31
C GLU A 52 -5.45 2.23 12.79
N ILE A 53 -4.58 3.13 12.30
CA ILE A 53 -4.23 3.23 10.89
C ILE A 53 -3.51 1.96 10.43
N THR A 54 -2.51 1.49 11.19
CA THR A 54 -1.77 0.27 10.89
C THR A 54 -2.70 -0.94 10.85
N ASP A 55 -3.56 -1.11 11.85
CA ASP A 55 -4.49 -2.23 11.93
C ASP A 55 -5.50 -2.20 10.79
N ARG A 56 -5.94 -1.01 10.39
CA ARG A 56 -6.84 -0.86 9.24
C ARG A 56 -6.21 -1.32 7.94
N ILE A 57 -4.98 -0.87 7.67
CA ILE A 57 -4.22 -1.21 6.46
C ILE A 57 -3.79 -2.68 6.48
N LYS A 58 -3.35 -3.19 7.63
CA LYS A 58 -3.08 -4.60 7.87
C LYS A 58 -4.30 -5.46 7.56
N GLY A 59 -5.49 -5.03 7.98
CA GLY A 59 -6.75 -5.71 7.71
C GLY A 59 -7.08 -5.86 6.22
N TRP A 60 -6.52 -5.02 5.35
CA TRP A 60 -6.69 -5.16 3.89
C TRP A 60 -5.77 -6.22 3.28
N PHE A 61 -4.52 -6.30 3.75
CA PHE A 61 -3.43 -6.95 3.01
C PHE A 61 -2.78 -8.15 3.72
N ALA A 62 -2.89 -8.26 5.05
CA ALA A 62 -2.20 -9.31 5.79
C ALA A 62 -2.74 -10.73 5.51
N GLY A 63 -4.03 -10.84 5.19
CA GLY A 63 -4.70 -12.12 4.91
C GLY A 63 -4.57 -12.62 3.46
N ALA A 64 -3.78 -11.94 2.62
CA ALA A 64 -3.58 -12.37 1.23
C ALA A 64 -2.56 -13.53 1.16
N SER A 65 -2.94 -14.64 0.53
CA SER A 65 -2.06 -15.79 0.32
C SER A 65 -1.10 -15.57 -0.85
N GLU A 66 -1.55 -14.92 -1.92
CA GLU A 66 -0.69 -14.35 -2.97
C GLU A 66 -0.70 -12.82 -2.89
N PHE A 67 0.47 -12.19 -3.07
CA PHE A 67 0.59 -10.74 -3.05
C PHE A 67 1.73 -10.31 -3.99
N GLU A 68 1.40 -9.48 -4.96
CA GLU A 68 2.31 -8.96 -5.97
C GLU A 68 2.17 -7.44 -6.06
N VAL A 69 3.32 -6.76 -6.11
CA VAL A 69 3.39 -5.31 -6.30
C VAL A 69 3.44 -5.02 -7.80
N LEU A 70 2.38 -4.42 -8.32
CA LEU A 70 2.32 -4.00 -9.73
C LEU A 70 2.94 -2.62 -9.92
N GLU A 71 2.73 -1.75 -8.95
CA GLU A 71 3.22 -0.38 -8.97
C GLU A 71 3.35 0.16 -7.55
N ALA A 72 4.37 0.99 -7.31
CA ALA A 72 4.54 1.77 -6.10
C ALA A 72 5.33 3.03 -6.43
N GLY A 73 4.86 4.19 -5.95
CA GLY A 73 5.46 5.49 -6.27
C GLY A 73 5.32 6.52 -5.16
N SER A 74 6.22 7.50 -5.19
CA SER A 74 6.25 8.65 -4.28
C SER A 74 6.66 9.88 -5.08
N GLU A 75 5.81 10.89 -5.08
CA GLU A 75 6.02 12.15 -5.80
C GLU A 75 5.69 13.35 -4.91
N PRO A 76 6.53 14.41 -4.87
CA PRO A 76 6.19 15.62 -4.14
C PRO A 76 5.04 16.38 -4.81
N VAL A 77 4.14 16.94 -3.99
CA VAL A 77 3.04 17.82 -4.42
C VAL A 77 3.00 19.02 -3.48
N GLY A 78 3.75 20.07 -3.84
CA GLY A 78 3.95 21.22 -2.96
C GLY A 78 4.62 20.79 -1.66
N GLN A 79 3.93 20.99 -0.53
CA GLN A 79 4.41 20.59 0.79
C GLN A 79 4.03 19.16 1.19
N ARG A 80 3.14 18.51 0.42
CA ARG A 80 2.68 17.13 0.66
C ARG A 80 3.42 16.17 -0.25
N HIS A 81 3.27 14.87 0.00
CA HIS A 81 3.71 13.83 -0.93
C HIS A 81 2.53 12.99 -1.38
N ARG A 82 2.42 12.75 -2.69
CA ARG A 82 1.54 11.74 -3.28
C ARG A 82 2.26 10.41 -3.23
N LEU A 83 1.67 9.45 -2.54
CA LEU A 83 2.03 8.04 -2.61
C LEU A 83 0.98 7.32 -3.45
N ASN A 84 1.42 6.39 -4.28
CA ASN A 84 0.51 5.49 -4.97
C ASN A 84 1.04 4.07 -4.88
N TRP A 85 0.12 3.11 -4.83
CA TRP A 85 0.45 1.71 -4.97
C TRP A 85 -0.69 0.95 -5.60
N ARG A 86 -0.31 -0.09 -6.35
CA ARG A 86 -1.23 -1.01 -6.97
C ARG A 86 -0.75 -2.43 -6.72
N PHE A 87 -1.62 -3.23 -6.12
CA PHE A 87 -1.33 -4.60 -5.77
C PHE A 87 -2.26 -5.54 -6.51
N ARG A 88 -1.72 -6.71 -6.88
CA ARG A 88 -2.49 -7.90 -7.22
C ARG A 88 -2.41 -8.84 -6.04
N LEU A 89 -3.53 -9.39 -5.61
CA LEU A 89 -3.57 -10.34 -4.52
C LEU A 89 -4.72 -11.32 -4.64
N SER A 90 -4.60 -12.44 -3.96
CA SER A 90 -5.69 -13.40 -3.80
C SER A 90 -5.76 -13.85 -2.34
N ARG A 91 -6.93 -14.35 -1.95
CA ARG A 91 -7.17 -15.01 -0.66
C ARG A 91 -7.59 -16.45 -0.97
N ASP A 92 -7.43 -17.35 0.00
CA ASP A 92 -7.74 -18.77 -0.22
C ASP A 92 -9.18 -18.95 -0.72
N GLY A 93 -9.31 -19.55 -1.91
CA GLY A 93 -10.61 -19.78 -2.55
C GLY A 93 -11.26 -18.56 -3.21
N VAL A 94 -10.57 -17.42 -3.30
CA VAL A 94 -11.05 -16.19 -3.95
C VAL A 94 -10.24 -15.93 -5.22
N ALA A 95 -10.91 -15.46 -6.28
CA ALA A 95 -10.26 -15.03 -7.51
C ALA A 95 -9.25 -13.90 -7.24
N ARG A 96 -8.26 -13.75 -8.14
CA ARG A 96 -7.30 -12.64 -8.05
C ARG A 96 -8.03 -11.31 -8.16
N GLU A 97 -7.61 -10.38 -7.32
CA GLU A 97 -8.13 -9.02 -7.26
C GLU A 97 -6.97 -8.04 -7.46
N VAL A 98 -7.26 -6.90 -8.10
CA VAL A 98 -6.39 -5.74 -8.16
C VAL A 98 -6.98 -4.63 -7.31
N ILE A 99 -6.12 -3.94 -6.57
CA ILE A 99 -6.48 -2.75 -5.79
C ILE A 99 -5.44 -1.66 -6.04
N GLU A 100 -5.92 -0.45 -6.28
CA GLU A 100 -5.10 0.75 -6.33
C GLU A 100 -5.53 1.70 -5.21
N GLN A 101 -4.53 2.26 -4.54
CA GLN A 101 -4.75 3.33 -3.57
C GLN A 101 -3.76 4.46 -3.85
N VAL A 102 -4.27 5.68 -3.74
CA VAL A 102 -3.49 6.90 -3.81
C VAL A 102 -3.66 7.62 -2.49
N ALA A 103 -2.56 8.06 -1.89
CA ALA A 103 -2.56 8.78 -0.64
C ALA A 103 -1.80 10.09 -0.75
N PHE A 104 -2.33 11.17 -0.18
CA PHE A 104 -1.55 12.37 0.11
C PHE A 104 -1.14 12.35 1.57
N VAL A 105 0.15 12.53 1.84
CA VAL A 105 0.70 12.47 3.18
C VAL A 105 1.42 13.76 3.57
N ASP A 106 1.29 14.12 4.83
CA ASP A 106 2.03 15.22 5.47
C ASP A 106 3.04 14.64 6.45
N GLU A 107 4.32 14.98 6.32
CA GLU A 107 5.36 14.54 7.25
C GLU A 107 5.59 15.59 8.34
N GLY A 108 5.59 15.13 9.58
CA GLY A 108 6.00 15.90 10.76
C GLY A 108 7.32 15.38 11.33
N PRO A 109 7.76 15.95 12.47
CA PRO A 109 9.02 15.55 13.11
C PRO A 109 9.04 14.08 13.54
N ASP A 110 7.88 13.50 13.86
CA ASP A 110 7.74 12.14 14.39
C ASP A 110 7.27 11.11 13.34
N GLY A 111 7.25 11.47 12.06
CA GLY A 111 6.77 10.63 10.95
C GLY A 111 5.57 11.23 10.22
N ILE A 112 4.86 10.42 9.43
CA ILE A 112 3.66 10.85 8.71
C ILE A 112 2.59 11.26 9.72
N SER A 113 2.13 12.50 9.68
CA SER A 113 1.13 13.07 10.61
C SER A 113 -0.30 12.97 10.08
N THR A 114 -0.47 12.99 8.75
CA THR A 114 -1.78 12.92 8.09
C THR A 114 -1.71 12.02 6.87
N ILE A 115 -2.76 11.24 6.63
CA ILE A 115 -2.94 10.41 5.43
C ILE A 115 -4.32 10.66 4.85
N ASP A 116 -4.39 11.09 3.59
CA ASP A 116 -5.63 11.21 2.82
C ASP A 116 -5.62 10.20 1.69
N LEU A 117 -6.30 9.09 1.88
CA LEU A 117 -6.27 7.95 0.96
C LEU A 117 -7.57 7.84 0.19
N VAL A 118 -7.48 7.61 -1.12
CA VAL A 118 -8.57 7.13 -1.97
C VAL A 118 -8.28 5.71 -2.43
N CYS A 119 -9.31 4.87 -2.45
CA CYS A 119 -9.20 3.45 -2.75
C CYS A 119 -10.15 3.08 -3.90
N SER A 120 -9.63 2.40 -4.93
CA SER A 120 -10.45 1.82 -6.01
C SER A 120 -11.42 0.75 -5.51
N GLY A 121 -11.10 0.11 -4.38
CA GLY A 121 -11.64 -1.18 -3.99
C GLY A 121 -10.86 -2.33 -4.60
N PHE A 122 -11.13 -3.53 -4.08
CA PHE A 122 -10.65 -4.76 -4.69
C PHE A 122 -11.54 -5.07 -5.90
N LEU A 123 -10.95 -5.03 -7.09
CA LEU A 123 -11.61 -5.29 -8.37
C LEU A 123 -11.12 -6.62 -8.92
N PRO A 124 -11.92 -7.38 -9.69
CA PRO A 124 -11.44 -8.60 -10.34
C PRO A 124 -10.19 -8.32 -11.21
N ASP A 125 -9.23 -9.24 -11.20
CA ASP A 125 -8.09 -9.19 -12.11
C ASP A 125 -8.46 -9.85 -13.46
N ASP A 126 -8.61 -9.02 -14.50
CA ASP A 126 -8.91 -9.48 -15.86
C ASP A 126 -7.65 -9.96 -16.61
N SER A 127 -6.48 -10.00 -15.95
CA SER A 127 -5.27 -10.56 -16.56
C SER A 127 -5.50 -12.04 -16.88
N PRO A 128 -5.21 -12.50 -18.12
CA PRO A 128 -5.40 -13.89 -18.47
C PRO A 128 -4.57 -14.78 -17.54
N VAL A 129 -5.21 -15.77 -16.92
CA VAL A 129 -4.51 -16.81 -16.19
C VAL A 129 -3.62 -17.53 -17.21
N ALA A 130 -2.31 -17.37 -17.10
CA ALA A 130 -1.37 -18.14 -17.91
C ALA A 130 -1.56 -19.62 -17.57
N CYS A 131 -2.31 -20.32 -18.41
CA CYS A 131 -2.41 -21.76 -18.34
C CYS A 131 -1.17 -22.29 -19.07
N ASP A 132 -0.12 -22.64 -18.31
CA ASP A 132 1.01 -23.39 -18.86
C ASP A 132 0.49 -24.76 -19.29
N VAL A 133 0.07 -24.89 -20.54
CA VAL A 133 -0.24 -26.17 -21.13
C VAL A 133 1.09 -26.89 -21.31
N PRO A 134 1.35 -28.03 -20.63
CA PRO A 134 2.58 -28.78 -20.87
C PRO A 134 2.63 -29.10 -22.35
N ARG A 135 3.69 -28.64 -23.02
CA ARG A 135 3.95 -28.97 -24.42
C ARG A 135 4.18 -30.48 -24.47
N ALA A 136 3.11 -31.24 -24.74
CA ALA A 136 3.19 -32.66 -24.96
C ALA A 136 4.28 -32.92 -26.01
N LEU A 137 5.21 -33.81 -25.65
CA LEU A 137 6.32 -34.24 -26.48
C LEU A 137 5.76 -34.67 -27.84
N ALA A 138 5.96 -33.83 -28.86
CA ALA A 138 5.81 -34.25 -30.25
C ALA A 138 6.90 -35.30 -30.49
N GLY A 139 6.46 -36.52 -30.80
CA GLY A 139 7.31 -37.69 -31.01
C GLY A 139 8.11 -37.67 -32.30
#